data_AF-A0A2A5NWB4-F1
#
_entry.id   AF-A0A2A5NWB4-F1
#
_cell.length_a   1.000
_cell.length_b   1.000
_cell.length_c   1.000
_cell.angle_alpha   90.00
_cell.angle_beta   90.00
_cell.angle_gamma   90.00
#
_symmetry.space_group_name_H-M   'P 1'
#
loop_
_entity.id
_entity.type
_entity.pdbx_description
1 polymer ?
#
loop_
_entity_poly.entity_id
_entity_poly.type
_entity_poly.pdbx_seq_one_letter_code
_entity_poly.pdbx_strand_id
1 'polypeptide(L)'
;MSSQQETEQDVATLSYEAARDELVRVVAELEQGSATLERSLRLWERGEALAARCEEWLVGARARLDAARAASDERGAERATDGGDAR
;
A
#
# COMPACT_ATOMS: atom_id res chain seq x y z
N MET A 1 11.79 16.59 -14.76
CA MET A 1 10.83 15.48 -14.94
C MET A 1 11.52 14.12 -14.88
N SER A 2 12.68 13.90 -15.52
CA SER A 2 13.39 12.60 -15.46
C SER A 2 13.78 12.16 -14.03
N SER A 3 14.23 13.08 -13.18
CA SER A 3 14.66 12.75 -11.80
C SER A 3 13.50 12.37 -10.85
N GLN A 4 12.27 12.81 -11.16
CA GLN A 4 11.08 12.44 -10.38
C GLN A 4 10.64 11.03 -10.75
N GLN A 5 10.66 10.69 -12.05
CA GLN A 5 10.33 9.35 -12.52
C GLN A 5 11.29 8.28 -11.97
N GLU A 6 12.59 8.57 -11.83
CA GLU A 6 13.54 7.65 -11.19
C GLU A 6 13.20 7.38 -9.72
N THR A 7 12.76 8.41 -8.98
CA THR A 7 12.33 8.26 -7.58
C THR A 7 11.07 7.40 -7.48
N GLU A 8 10.10 7.61 -8.36
CA GLU A 8 8.88 6.79 -8.43
C GLU A 8 9.19 5.35 -8.80
N GLN A 9 10.08 5.12 -9.77
CA GLN A 9 10.48 3.77 -10.20
C GLN A 9 11.20 3.00 -9.09
N ASP A 10 12.10 3.66 -8.36
CA ASP A 10 12.79 3.08 -7.19
C ASP A 10 11.78 2.63 -6.12
N VAL A 11 10.88 3.54 -5.73
CA VAL A 11 9.86 3.29 -4.71
C VAL A 11 8.84 2.24 -5.13
N ALA A 12 8.46 2.19 -6.41
CA ALA A 12 7.48 1.23 -6.94
C ALA A 12 7.91 -0.24 -6.74
N THR A 13 9.21 -0.50 -6.65
CA THR A 13 9.74 -1.86 -6.43
C THR A 13 9.75 -2.28 -4.97
N LEU A 14 9.50 -1.37 -4.03
CA LEU A 14 9.57 -1.64 -2.59
C LEU A 14 8.42 -2.53 -2.10
N SER A 15 8.74 -3.38 -1.12
CA SER A 15 7.76 -4.06 -0.28
C SER A 15 7.09 -3.05 0.66
N TYR A 16 5.91 -3.41 1.20
CA TYR A 16 5.20 -2.55 2.15
C TYR A 16 6.07 -2.18 3.36
N GLU A 17 6.75 -3.15 3.97
CA GLU A 17 7.59 -2.92 5.15
C GLU A 17 8.79 -2.01 4.83
N ALA A 18 9.46 -2.23 3.70
CA ALA A 18 10.56 -1.38 3.27
C ALA A 18 10.10 0.06 3.00
N ALA A 19 8.98 0.23 2.29
CA ALA A 19 8.41 1.55 2.01
C ALA A 19 8.00 2.28 3.30
N ARG A 20 7.34 1.58 4.24
CA ARG A 20 6.95 2.13 5.54
C ARG A 20 8.17 2.55 6.36
N ASP A 21 9.16 1.68 6.50
CA ASP A 21 10.34 1.94 7.33
C ASP A 21 11.19 3.08 6.76
N GLU A 22 11.17 3.25 5.44
CA GLU A 22 11.78 4.42 4.80
C GLU A 22 10.96 5.69 4.98
N LEU A 23 9.63 5.62 4.86
CA LEU A 23 8.75 6.77 5.10
C LEU A 23 8.95 7.33 6.51
N VAL A 24 9.05 6.45 7.52
CA VAL A 24 9.33 6.84 8.91
C VAL A 24 10.68 7.59 9.01
N ARG A 25 11.71 7.14 8.29
CA ARG A 25 13.01 7.82 8.27
C ARG A 25 12.93 9.20 7.61
N VAL A 26 12.22 9.30 6.48
CA VAL A 26 12.01 10.57 5.76
C VAL A 26 11.28 11.58 6.63
N VAL A 27 10.18 11.16 7.29
CA VAL A 27 9.41 12.01 8.21
C VAL A 27 10.29 12.47 9.37
N ALA A 28 11.04 11.56 9.99
CA ALA A 28 11.94 11.91 11.09
C ALA A 28 13.04 12.91 10.67
N GLU A 29 13.53 12.85 9.43
CA GLU A 29 14.50 13.84 8.92
C GLU A 29 13.85 15.21 8.65
N LEU A 30 12.62 15.23 8.12
CA LEU A 30 11.87 16.47 7.93
C LEU A 30 11.56 17.17 9.26
N GLU A 31 11.17 16.41 10.29
CA GLU A 31 10.83 16.91 11.62
C GLU A 31 12.04 17.51 12.38
N GLN A 32 13.26 17.06 12.08
CA GLN A 32 14.47 17.63 12.66
C GLN A 32 14.71 19.09 12.22
N GLY A 33 14.17 19.50 11.06
CA GLY A 33 14.20 20.89 10.60
C GLY A 33 15.61 21.44 10.26
N SER A 34 16.64 20.59 10.23
CA SER A 34 18.03 20.99 9.94
C SER A 34 18.40 20.92 8.46
N ALA A 35 17.50 20.42 7.59
CA ALA A 35 17.72 20.30 6.16
C ALA A 35 17.57 21.64 5.43
N THR A 36 18.32 21.84 4.34
CA THR A 36 18.13 22.97 3.44
C THR A 36 16.78 22.85 2.72
N LEU A 37 16.20 23.96 2.24
CA LEU A 37 14.94 23.94 1.51
C LEU A 37 14.92 22.91 0.36
N GLU A 38 15.97 22.88 -0.44
CA GLU A 38 16.08 21.95 -1.57
C GLU A 38 16.10 20.49 -1.11
N ARG A 39 16.75 20.20 0.02
CA ARG A 39 16.74 18.86 0.60
C ARG A 39 15.38 18.53 1.21
N SER A 40 14.73 19.46 1.89
CA SER A 40 13.38 19.28 2.44
C SER A 40 12.36 19.00 1.34
N LEU A 41 12.47 19.65 0.18
CA LEU A 41 11.60 19.37 -0.98
C LEU A 41 11.81 17.96 -1.52
N ARG A 42 13.07 17.51 -1.68
CA ARG A 42 13.34 16.12 -2.11
C ARG A 42 12.85 15.08 -1.11
N LEU A 43 13.02 15.33 0.19
CA LEU A 43 12.51 14.46 1.24
C LEU A 43 10.99 14.39 1.18
N TRP A 44 10.31 15.53 1.00
CA TRP A 44 8.87 15.56 0.85
C TRP A 44 8.39 14.78 -0.39
N GLU A 45 8.96 15.04 -1.57
CA GLU A 45 8.60 14.31 -2.81
C GLU A 45 8.78 12.79 -2.65
N ARG A 46 9.89 12.36 -2.04
CA ARG A 46 10.13 10.94 -1.75
C ARG A 46 9.15 10.38 -0.73
N GLY A 47 8.81 11.16 0.30
CA GLY A 47 7.79 10.81 1.30
C GLY A 47 6.41 10.58 0.67
N GLU A 48 5.99 11.45 -0.23
CA GLU A 48 4.72 11.30 -0.97
C GLU A 48 4.71 10.01 -1.82
N ALA A 49 5.80 9.73 -2.54
CA ALA A 49 5.91 8.50 -3.33
C ALA A 49 5.85 7.24 -2.44
N LEU A 50 6.52 7.25 -1.29
CA LEU A 50 6.49 6.15 -0.32
C LEU A 50 5.11 5.95 0.29
N ALA A 51 4.39 7.03 0.60
CA ALA A 51 3.03 6.99 1.13
C ALA A 51 2.06 6.40 0.09
N ALA A 52 2.14 6.84 -1.16
CA ALA A 52 1.35 6.29 -2.26
C ALA A 52 1.59 4.78 -2.43
N ARG A 53 2.86 4.35 -2.38
CA ARG A 53 3.21 2.92 -2.45
C ARG A 53 2.63 2.12 -1.28
N CYS A 54 2.66 2.66 -0.07
CA CYS A 54 2.04 2.01 1.09
C CYS A 54 0.53 1.85 0.90
N GLU A 55 -0.13 2.88 0.38
CA GLU A 55 -1.57 2.87 0.09
C GLU A 55 -1.92 1.80 -0.94
N GLU A 56 -1.19 1.69 -2.05
CA GLU A 56 -1.39 0.65 -3.06
C GLU A 56 -1.39 -0.77 -2.46
N TRP A 57 -0.41 -1.04 -1.57
CA TRP A 57 -0.32 -2.31 -0.87
C TRP A 57 -1.55 -2.58 0.01
N LEU A 58 -2.00 -1.58 0.77
CA LEU A 58 -3.14 -1.70 1.69
C LEU A 58 -4.46 -1.87 0.93
N VAL A 59 -4.67 -1.11 -0.14
CA VAL A 59 -5.83 -1.24 -1.03
C VAL A 59 -5.86 -2.63 -1.67
N GLY A 60 -4.72 -3.09 -2.21
CA GLY A 60 -4.61 -4.43 -2.78
C GLY A 60 -4.87 -5.54 -1.76
N ALA A 61 -4.38 -5.39 -0.52
CA ALA A 61 -4.64 -6.35 0.55
C ALA A 61 -6.12 -6.37 0.95
N ARG A 62 -6.77 -5.21 1.05
CA ARG A 62 -8.21 -5.10 1.33
C ARG A 62 -9.03 -5.80 0.27
N ALA A 63 -8.76 -5.54 -1.02
CA ALA A 63 -9.48 -6.15 -2.13
C ALA A 63 -9.39 -7.68 -2.12
N ARG A 64 -8.20 -8.24 -1.81
CA ARG A 64 -8.02 -9.70 -1.68
C ARG A 64 -8.83 -10.29 -0.53
N LEU A 65 -8.89 -9.60 0.62
CA LEU A 65 -9.69 -10.04 1.76
C LEU A 65 -11.18 -10.03 1.45
N ASP A 66 -11.66 -8.99 0.78
CA ASP A 66 -13.07 -8.86 0.44
C ASP A 66 -13.50 -9.92 -0.59
N ALA A 67 -12.66 -10.21 -1.59
CA ALA A 67 -12.88 -11.30 -2.53
C ALA A 67 -12.91 -12.68 -1.84
N ALA A 68 -12.01 -12.93 -0.89
CA ALA A 68 -11.97 -14.19 -0.14
C ALA A 68 -13.22 -14.39 0.74
N ARG A 69 -13.78 -13.31 1.30
CA ARG A 69 -15.03 -13.33 2.06
C ARG A 69 -16.22 -13.64 1.17
N ALA A 70 -16.39 -12.91 0.06
CA ALA A 70 -17.47 -13.15 -0.90
C ALA A 70 -17.49 -14.60 -1.41
N ALA A 71 -16.32 -15.13 -1.80
CA ALA A 71 -16.22 -16.52 -2.25
C ALA A 71 -16.53 -17.55 -1.14
N SER A 72 -16.34 -17.20 0.14
CA SER A 72 -16.70 -18.06 1.26
C SER A 72 -18.20 -18.07 1.51
N ASP A 73 -18.85 -16.91 1.37
CA ASP A 73 -20.30 -16.77 1.51
C ASP A 73 -21.05 -17.51 0.38
N GLU A 74 -20.57 -17.41 -0.87
CA GLU A 74 -21.10 -18.15 -2.02
C GLU A 74 -21.03 -19.67 -1.80
N ARG A 75 -19.88 -20.19 -1.36
CA ARG A 75 -19.73 -21.62 -1.02
C ARG A 75 -20.63 -22.06 0.12
N GLY A 76 -20.92 -21.17 1.07
CA GLY A 76 -21.86 -21.42 2.17
C GLY A 76 -23.30 -21.51 1.68
N ALA A 77 -23.69 -20.62 0.75
CA ALA A 77 -25.01 -20.59 0.15
C ALA A 77 -25.27 -21.83 -0.73
N GLU A 78 -24.32 -22.23 -1.59
CA GLU A 78 -24.44 -23.42 -2.43
C GLU A 78 -24.60 -24.71 -1.62
N ARG A 79 -23.85 -24.84 -0.51
CA ARG A 79 -23.93 -26.00 0.37
C ARG A 79 -25.27 -26.06 1.14
N ALA A 80 -25.90 -24.92 1.38
CA ALA A 80 -27.23 -24.86 1.99
C ALA A 80 -28.36 -25.22 1.01
N THR A 81 -28.17 -24.98 -0.29
CA THR A 81 -29.16 -25.31 -1.33
C THR A 81 -29.13 -26.77 -1.78
N ASP A 82 -27.98 -27.45 -1.73
CA ASP A 82 -27.82 -28.87 -2.11
C ASP A 82 -28.40 -29.83 -1.06
N GLY A 83 -28.41 -29.45 0.22
CA GLY A 83 -28.95 -30.28 1.32
C GLY A 83 -30.49 -30.26 1.47
N GLY A 84 -31.21 -29.54 0.60
CA GLY A 84 -32.66 -29.31 0.72
C GLY A 84 -33.57 -30.26 -0.06
N ASP A 85 -33.03 -31.07 -0.98
CA ASP A 85 -33.80 -31.93 -1.89
C ASP A 85 -33.77 -33.43 -1.50
N ALA A 86 -34.03 -33.69 -0.22
CA ALA A 86 -34.27 -35.05 0.29
C ALA A 86 -35.63 -35.09 1.00
N ARG A 87 -36.71 -35.09 0.21
CA ARG A 87 -38.05 -35.49 0.66
C ARG A 87 -38.77 -36.33 -0.37
#